data_AF-A0A0S8H5T5-F1
#
_entry.id   AF-A0A0S8H5T5-F1
#
_cell.length_a   1.000
_cell.length_b   1.000
_cell.length_c   1.000
_cell.angle_alpha   90.00
_cell.angle_beta   90.00
_cell.angle_gamma   90.00
#
_symmetry.space_group_name_H-M   'P 1'
#
loop_
_entity.id
_entity.type
_entity.pdbx_description
1 polymer ?
#
loop_
_entity_poly.entity_id
_entity_poly.type
_entity_poly.pdbx_seq_one_letter_code
_entity_poly.pdbx_strand_id
1 'polypeptide(L)'
;MKRLLTILGFTWAAICLLVVLIVFPGLDSFSRQLSKLSFMRVNPTMSGGDTARSIVYVDYTLYIHEPVFDALIGESAKGFIQLDWEWNDSIPVAVKDTIDYDMDDQIDFIIGIDPSSNQVDLIPIQPLVTEITNEARIENGWIVRVGLINEKKIKASQ
;
A
#
# COMPACT_ATOMS: atom_id res chain seq x y z
N MET A 1 -24.92 -36.29 34.24
CA MET A 1 -23.55 -35.71 34.29
C MET A 1 -23.03 -35.32 32.91
N LYS A 2 -22.91 -36.25 31.94
CA LYS A 2 -22.38 -35.95 30.59
C LYS A 2 -23.08 -34.79 29.86
N ARG A 3 -24.42 -34.77 29.84
CA ARG A 3 -25.20 -33.68 29.18
C ARG A 3 -25.02 -32.30 29.82
N LEU A 4 -24.85 -32.24 31.14
CA LEU A 4 -24.63 -30.98 31.87
C LEU A 4 -23.26 -30.38 31.52
N LEU A 5 -22.23 -31.22 31.46
CA LEU A 5 -20.88 -30.84 31.05
C LEU A 5 -20.87 -30.36 29.60
N THR A 6 -21.63 -31.02 28.71
CA THR A 6 -21.78 -30.59 27.31
C THR A 6 -22.44 -29.22 27.20
N ILE A 7 -23.53 -28.97 27.94
CA ILE A 7 -24.22 -27.67 27.93
C ILE A 7 -23.29 -26.57 28.45
N LEU A 8 -22.58 -26.81 29.57
CA LEU A 8 -21.61 -25.82 30.07
C LEU A 8 -20.50 -25.52 29.05
N GLY A 9 -19.98 -26.54 28.38
CA GLY A 9 -18.96 -26.37 27.34
C GLY A 9 -19.45 -25.51 26.19
N PHE A 10 -20.67 -25.75 25.69
CA PHE A 10 -21.25 -24.94 24.62
C PHE A 10 -21.58 -23.52 25.05
N THR A 11 -22.11 -23.33 26.26
CA THR A 11 -22.35 -21.99 26.81
C THR A 11 -21.04 -21.21 26.95
N TRP A 12 -19.98 -21.86 27.42
CA TRP A 12 -18.66 -21.24 27.51
C TRP A 12 -18.10 -20.85 26.13
N ALA A 13 -18.21 -21.74 25.14
CA ALA A 13 -17.80 -21.44 23.77
C ALA A 13 -18.57 -20.25 23.17
N ALA A 14 -19.89 -20.17 23.42
CA ALA A 14 -20.72 -19.05 22.97
C ALA A 14 -20.30 -17.71 23.62
N ILE A 15 -19.97 -17.73 24.91
CA ILE A 15 -19.43 -16.56 25.62
C ILE A 15 -18.09 -16.15 25.02
N CYS A 16 -17.16 -17.09 24.79
CA CYS A 16 -15.87 -16.78 24.16
C CYS A 16 -16.06 -16.14 22.78
N LEU A 17 -17.01 -16.63 21.97
CA LEU A 17 -17.31 -16.05 20.66
C LEU A 17 -17.79 -14.59 20.79
N LEU A 18 -18.70 -14.31 21.73
CA LEU A 18 -19.17 -12.94 21.98
C LEU A 18 -18.04 -12.02 22.46
N VAL A 19 -17.16 -12.51 23.33
CA VAL A 19 -15.99 -11.75 23.80
C VAL A 19 -15.07 -11.40 22.63
N VAL A 20 -14.78 -12.36 21.73
CA VAL A 20 -13.96 -12.09 20.53
C VAL A 20 -14.60 -10.99 19.69
N LEU A 21 -15.90 -11.05 19.41
CA LEU A 21 -16.59 -10.03 18.61
C LEU A 21 -16.55 -8.63 19.23
N ILE A 22 -16.61 -8.53 20.56
CA ILE A 22 -16.55 -7.25 21.29
C ILE A 22 -15.11 -6.70 21.33
N VAL A 23 -14.12 -7.57 21.53
CA VAL A 23 -12.71 -7.17 21.68
C VAL A 23 -12.04 -6.91 20.34
N PHE A 24 -12.47 -7.58 19.27
CA PHE A 24 -11.84 -7.53 17.95
C PHE A 24 -11.65 -6.10 17.42
N PRO A 25 -12.63 -5.17 17.48
CA PRO A 25 -12.42 -3.78 17.05
C PRO A 25 -11.33 -3.04 17.86
N GLY A 26 -11.11 -3.41 19.12
CA GLY A 26 -10.06 -2.83 19.96
C GLY A 26 -8.65 -3.29 19.61
N LEU A 27 -8.51 -4.41 18.89
CA LEU A 27 -7.21 -4.94 18.46
C LEU A 27 -6.55 -4.11 17.37
N ASP A 28 -7.31 -3.37 16.57
CA ASP A 28 -6.76 -2.47 15.55
C ASP A 28 -5.94 -1.34 16.18
N SER A 29 -6.46 -0.72 17.23
CA SER A 29 -5.75 0.33 17.99
C SER A 29 -4.48 -0.20 18.62
N PHE A 30 -4.52 -1.41 19.16
CA PHE A 30 -3.35 -2.09 19.70
C PHE A 30 -2.32 -2.38 18.61
N SER A 31 -2.76 -2.90 17.46
CA SER A 31 -1.91 -3.19 16.29
C SER A 31 -1.23 -1.94 15.73
N ARG A 32 -1.94 -0.80 15.67
CA ARG A 32 -1.36 0.49 15.26
C ARG A 32 -0.33 1.03 16.25
N GLN A 33 -0.52 0.81 17.55
CA GLN A 33 0.49 1.22 18.54
C GLN A 33 1.73 0.34 18.45
N LEU A 34 1.52 -0.95 18.28
CA LEU A 34 2.57 -1.94 18.06
C LEU A 34 3.40 -1.63 16.80
N SER A 35 2.76 -1.27 15.68
CA SER A 35 3.46 -0.94 14.43
C SER A 35 4.32 0.33 14.50
N LYS A 36 4.15 1.17 15.53
CA LYS A 36 4.98 2.37 15.76
C LYS A 36 6.29 2.04 16.49
N LEU A 37 6.43 0.84 17.02
CA LEU A 37 7.66 0.45 17.71
C LEU A 37 8.77 0.24 16.68
N SER A 38 9.91 0.89 16.88
CA SER A 38 11.04 0.92 15.93
C SER A 38 11.63 -0.44 15.59
N PHE A 39 11.38 -1.47 16.41
CA PHE A 39 11.82 -2.85 16.14
C PHE A 39 10.81 -3.66 15.31
N MET A 40 9.59 -3.15 15.10
CA MET A 40 8.55 -3.84 14.34
C MET A 40 8.51 -3.31 12.91
N ARG A 41 8.90 -4.17 11.96
CA ARG A 41 8.79 -3.87 10.54
C ARG A 41 7.41 -4.31 10.03
N VAL A 42 6.66 -3.35 9.50
CA VAL A 42 5.44 -3.65 8.76
C VAL A 42 5.84 -4.26 7.42
N ASN A 43 5.10 -5.28 6.96
CA ASN A 43 5.39 -5.92 5.68
C ASN A 43 5.28 -4.89 4.53
N PRO A 44 6.25 -4.82 3.61
CA PRO A 44 6.26 -3.86 2.50
C PRO A 44 4.99 -3.90 1.62
N THR A 45 4.35 -5.06 1.50
CA THR A 45 3.06 -5.20 0.79
C THR A 45 1.93 -4.35 1.42
N MET A 46 2.02 -4.08 2.71
CA MET A 46 1.07 -3.26 3.46
C MET A 46 1.50 -1.80 3.55
N SER A 47 2.78 -1.53 3.85
CA SER A 47 3.29 -0.16 4.01
C SER A 47 3.54 0.57 2.69
N GLY A 48 3.72 -0.15 1.59
CA GLY A 48 4.17 0.42 0.31
C GLY A 48 5.66 0.28 0.04
N GLY A 49 6.42 -0.32 0.98
CA GLY A 49 7.88 -0.38 0.91
C GLY A 49 8.55 0.85 1.54
N ASP A 50 9.88 0.80 1.64
CA ASP A 50 10.69 1.92 2.10
C ASP A 50 10.75 3.02 1.01
N THR A 51 10.94 4.27 1.40
CA THR A 51 11.07 5.38 0.45
C THR A 51 12.43 5.33 -0.25
N ALA A 52 12.45 5.10 -1.55
CA ALA A 52 13.67 5.08 -2.36
C ALA A 52 14.17 6.50 -2.67
N ARG A 53 13.24 7.40 -3.00
CA ARG A 53 13.56 8.77 -3.42
C ARG A 53 12.46 9.75 -3.02
N SER A 54 12.85 11.00 -2.74
CA SER A 54 11.92 12.13 -2.66
C SER A 54 12.31 13.21 -3.66
N ILE A 55 11.31 13.85 -4.25
CA ILE A 55 11.44 14.97 -5.18
C ILE A 55 10.63 16.13 -4.62
N VAL A 56 11.31 17.22 -4.29
CA VAL A 56 10.67 18.41 -3.71
C VAL A 56 10.33 19.37 -4.83
N TYR A 57 9.04 19.66 -4.97
CA TYR A 57 8.50 20.72 -5.81
C TYR A 57 8.10 21.92 -4.95
N VAL A 58 7.65 22.99 -5.61
CA VAL A 58 7.19 24.21 -4.92
C VAL A 58 5.96 23.92 -4.06
N ASP A 59 4.96 23.26 -4.65
CA ASP A 59 3.66 23.07 -3.99
C ASP A 59 3.54 21.75 -3.23
N TYR A 60 4.41 20.78 -3.52
CA TYR A 60 4.32 19.43 -2.97
C TYR A 60 5.65 18.69 -2.97
N THR A 61 5.71 17.60 -2.21
CA THR A 61 6.79 16.62 -2.25
C THR A 61 6.26 15.30 -2.78
N LEU A 62 6.96 14.74 -3.76
CA LEU A 62 6.70 13.40 -4.29
C LEU A 62 7.67 12.41 -3.65
N TYR A 63 7.15 11.40 -2.98
CA TYR A 63 7.91 10.26 -2.48
C TYR A 63 7.68 9.05 -3.38
N ILE A 64 8.78 8.48 -3.85
CA ILE A 64 8.81 7.28 -4.68
C ILE A 64 9.34 6.15 -3.80
N HIS A 65 8.53 5.14 -3.57
CA HIS A 65 8.90 3.99 -2.76
C HIS A 65 9.62 2.93 -3.58
N GLU A 66 10.31 2.02 -2.92
CA GLU A 66 10.89 0.85 -3.56
C GLU A 66 9.79 -0.05 -4.15
N PRO A 67 10.00 -0.63 -5.35
CA PRO A 67 9.10 -1.63 -5.91
C PRO A 67 8.93 -2.84 -4.99
N VAL A 68 7.68 -3.19 -4.69
CA VAL A 68 7.33 -4.31 -3.81
C VAL A 68 6.90 -5.51 -4.63
N PHE A 69 7.66 -6.59 -4.55
CA PHE A 69 7.35 -7.89 -5.17
C PHE A 69 7.21 -9.03 -4.16
N ASP A 70 7.19 -8.74 -2.86
CA ASP A 70 7.09 -9.76 -1.81
C ASP A 70 5.81 -10.58 -1.90
N ALA A 71 5.94 -11.89 -1.73
CA ALA A 71 4.84 -12.83 -1.55
C ALA A 71 4.96 -13.55 -0.20
N LEU A 72 3.92 -14.33 0.18
CA LEU A 72 3.98 -15.19 1.37
C LEU A 72 5.21 -16.12 1.36
N ILE A 73 5.65 -16.55 0.17
CA ILE A 73 6.83 -17.37 -0.03
C ILE A 73 7.62 -16.80 -1.22
N GLY A 74 8.75 -16.16 -0.92
CA GLY A 74 9.66 -15.60 -1.92
C GLY A 74 9.09 -14.38 -2.66
N GLU A 75 9.53 -14.20 -3.90
CA GLU A 75 9.10 -13.08 -4.77
C GLU A 75 8.00 -13.49 -5.75
N SER A 76 7.05 -12.58 -5.95
CA SER A 76 5.96 -12.64 -6.93
C SER A 76 6.40 -12.14 -8.31
N ALA A 77 5.73 -12.64 -9.35
CA ALA A 77 5.84 -12.14 -10.72
C ALA A 77 5.11 -10.79 -10.93
N LYS A 78 4.18 -10.45 -10.03
CA LYS A 78 3.45 -9.18 -10.02
C LYS A 78 3.68 -8.47 -8.71
N GLY A 79 3.89 -7.17 -8.78
CA GLY A 79 4.11 -6.31 -7.65
C GLY A 79 3.47 -4.95 -7.89
N PHE A 80 3.92 -3.97 -7.11
CA PHE A 80 3.52 -2.59 -7.30
C PHE A 80 4.61 -1.65 -6.80
N ILE A 81 4.54 -0.40 -7.22
CA ILE A 81 5.26 0.71 -6.63
C ILE A 81 4.26 1.68 -6.00
N GLN A 82 4.60 2.22 -4.83
CA GLN A 82 3.81 3.25 -4.17
C GLN A 82 4.43 4.63 -4.41
N LEU A 83 3.57 5.59 -4.72
CA LEU A 83 3.88 7.00 -4.91
C LEU A 83 3.01 7.81 -3.97
N ASP A 84 3.65 8.66 -3.16
CA ASP A 84 2.97 9.53 -2.21
C ASP A 84 3.24 10.98 -2.59
N TRP A 85 2.18 11.74 -2.82
CA TRP A 85 2.23 13.19 -2.99
C TRP A 85 1.78 13.85 -1.70
N GLU A 86 2.65 14.64 -1.09
CA GLU A 86 2.37 15.41 0.12
C GLU A 86 2.35 16.91 -0.22
N TRP A 87 1.21 17.56 -0.02
CA TRP A 87 0.98 18.98 -0.25
C TRP A 87 1.65 19.81 0.85
N ASN A 88 2.42 20.84 0.48
CA ASN A 88 3.14 21.66 1.45
C ASN A 88 2.19 22.63 2.18
N ASP A 89 1.51 23.49 1.43
CA ASP A 89 0.64 24.55 1.99
C ASP A 89 -0.78 24.54 1.41
N SER A 90 -0.92 24.27 0.11
CA SER A 90 -2.20 24.31 -0.59
C SER A 90 -2.33 23.17 -1.59
N ILE A 91 -3.57 22.74 -1.81
CA ILE A 91 -3.86 21.67 -2.77
C ILE A 91 -3.62 22.22 -4.18
N PRO A 92 -2.72 21.61 -4.98
CA PRO A 92 -2.45 22.06 -6.34
C PRO A 92 -3.68 21.89 -7.24
N VAL A 93 -3.77 22.70 -8.29
CA VAL A 93 -4.90 22.64 -9.25
C VAL A 93 -4.88 21.32 -10.02
N ALA A 94 -3.70 20.87 -10.44
CA ALA A 94 -3.47 19.60 -11.07
C ALA A 94 -2.00 19.21 -10.89
N VAL A 95 -1.74 17.90 -10.83
CA VAL A 95 -0.40 17.33 -10.80
C VAL A 95 -0.20 16.49 -12.06
N LYS A 96 0.98 16.57 -12.66
CA LYS A 96 1.38 15.71 -13.77
C LYS A 96 2.87 15.42 -13.68
N ASP A 97 3.20 14.23 -13.21
CA ASP A 97 4.57 13.81 -12.97
C ASP A 97 4.98 12.65 -13.88
N THR A 98 6.20 12.76 -14.41
CA THR A 98 6.89 11.66 -15.10
C THR A 98 7.71 10.89 -14.09
N ILE A 99 7.53 9.56 -14.06
CA ILE A 99 8.17 8.68 -13.09
C ILE A 99 9.17 7.79 -13.81
N ASP A 100 10.41 7.81 -13.30
CA ASP A 100 11.48 6.84 -13.55
C ASP A 100 11.75 6.18 -12.19
N TYR A 101 11.26 4.95 -12.03
CA TYR A 101 11.29 4.26 -10.74
C TYR A 101 12.53 3.39 -10.56
N ASP A 102 13.15 2.93 -11.63
CA ASP A 102 14.35 2.08 -11.58
C ASP A 102 15.65 2.85 -11.81
N MET A 103 15.56 4.15 -12.07
CA MET A 103 16.66 5.11 -12.23
C MET A 103 17.53 4.80 -13.43
N ASP A 104 16.92 4.34 -14.52
CA ASP A 104 17.62 4.07 -15.78
C ASP A 104 17.67 5.27 -16.75
N ASP A 105 17.25 6.46 -16.27
CA ASP A 105 17.09 7.71 -17.02
C ASP A 105 16.03 7.65 -18.13
N GLN A 106 15.16 6.62 -18.14
CA GLN A 106 13.99 6.52 -19.02
C GLN A 106 12.71 6.71 -18.22
N ILE A 107 11.70 7.30 -18.86
CA ILE A 107 10.40 7.50 -18.21
C ILE A 107 9.63 6.19 -18.28
N ASP A 108 9.26 5.64 -17.13
CA ASP A 108 8.47 4.43 -17.01
C ASP A 108 6.98 4.67 -17.22
N PHE A 109 6.46 5.74 -16.62
CA PHE A 109 5.05 6.12 -16.70
C PHE A 109 4.80 7.57 -16.28
N ILE A 110 3.59 8.05 -16.53
CA ILE A 110 3.13 9.38 -16.14
C ILE A 110 1.90 9.24 -15.25
N ILE A 111 1.88 9.96 -14.13
CA ILE A 111 0.71 10.10 -13.27
C ILE A 111 0.14 11.51 -13.39
N GLY A 112 -1.16 11.59 -13.66
CA GLY A 112 -1.95 12.81 -13.55
C GLY A 112 -2.86 12.72 -12.33
N ILE A 113 -2.92 13.77 -11.51
CA ILE A 113 -3.90 13.89 -10.43
C ILE A 113 -4.66 15.20 -10.61
N ASP A 114 -5.98 15.12 -10.60
CA ASP A 114 -6.85 16.28 -10.48
C ASP A 114 -7.54 16.25 -9.11
N PRO A 115 -7.03 17.04 -8.13
CA PRO A 115 -7.60 17.08 -6.79
C PRO A 115 -9.05 17.61 -6.73
N SER A 116 -9.50 18.33 -7.76
CA SER A 116 -10.84 18.91 -7.82
C SER A 116 -11.88 17.87 -8.24
N SER A 117 -11.54 17.02 -9.21
CA SER A 117 -12.40 15.91 -9.68
C SER A 117 -12.16 14.60 -8.94
N ASN A 118 -11.12 14.53 -8.09
CA ASN A 118 -10.69 13.32 -7.40
C ASN A 118 -10.37 12.17 -8.37
N GLN A 119 -9.76 12.53 -9.51
CA GLN A 119 -9.38 11.60 -10.56
C GLN A 119 -7.86 11.44 -10.58
N VAL A 120 -7.42 10.19 -10.76
CA VAL A 120 -6.02 9.84 -11.03
C VAL A 120 -5.96 9.14 -12.37
N ASP A 121 -5.06 9.59 -13.24
CA ASP A 121 -4.81 9.01 -14.54
C ASP A 121 -3.38 8.43 -14.58
N LEU A 122 -3.25 7.25 -15.19
CA LEU A 122 -1.97 6.60 -15.46
C LEU A 122 -1.77 6.47 -16.97
N ILE A 123 -0.61 6.93 -17.45
CA ILE A 123 -0.15 6.68 -18.82
C ILE A 123 1.09 5.77 -18.71
N PRO A 124 0.95 4.45 -18.91
CA PRO A 124 2.10 3.54 -18.91
C PRO A 124 2.94 3.80 -20.16
N ILE A 125 4.25 3.95 -20.00
CA ILE A 125 5.19 4.10 -21.12
C ILE A 125 5.98 2.81 -21.31
N GLN A 126 6.48 2.22 -20.23
CA GLN A 126 7.19 0.95 -20.25
C GLN A 126 6.23 -0.25 -20.11
N PRO A 127 6.53 -1.39 -20.75
CA PRO A 127 5.65 -2.56 -20.79
C PRO A 127 5.53 -3.30 -19.45
N LEU A 128 6.44 -3.03 -18.50
CA LEU A 128 6.41 -3.63 -17.17
C LEU A 128 5.41 -2.93 -16.23
N VAL A 129 4.92 -1.75 -16.62
CA VAL A 129 3.91 -0.98 -15.89
C VAL A 129 2.52 -1.41 -16.35
N THR A 130 1.63 -1.68 -15.39
CA THR A 130 0.28 -2.19 -15.70
C THR A 130 -0.82 -1.14 -15.49
N GLU A 131 -1.46 -1.16 -14.33
CA GLU A 131 -2.64 -0.35 -14.00
C GLU A 131 -2.50 0.27 -12.61
N ILE A 132 -3.34 1.23 -12.29
CA ILE A 132 -3.49 1.71 -10.92
C ILE A 132 -4.18 0.60 -10.12
N THR A 133 -3.47 0.04 -9.15
CA THR A 133 -3.97 -1.02 -8.27
C THR A 133 -4.68 -0.48 -7.04
N ASN A 134 -4.30 0.73 -6.61
CA ASN A 134 -4.91 1.43 -5.50
C ASN A 134 -4.65 2.92 -5.64
N GLU A 135 -5.61 3.73 -5.24
CA GLU A 135 -5.50 5.18 -5.12
C GLU A 135 -6.27 5.63 -3.88
N ALA A 136 -5.68 6.54 -3.12
CA ALA A 136 -6.30 7.07 -1.92
C ALA A 136 -5.94 8.55 -1.74
N ARG A 137 -6.96 9.37 -1.54
CA ARG A 137 -6.77 10.73 -1.04
C ARG A 137 -6.48 10.67 0.46
N ILE A 138 -5.44 11.36 0.89
CA ILE A 138 -5.13 11.58 2.31
C ILE A 138 -5.33 13.07 2.65
N GLU A 139 -5.26 13.40 3.95
CA GLU A 139 -5.56 14.75 4.44
C GLU A 139 -4.79 15.84 3.69
N ASN A 140 -3.48 15.62 3.51
CA ASN A 140 -2.57 16.56 2.85
C ASN A 140 -1.95 15.94 1.58
N GLY A 141 -2.66 15.12 0.83
CA GLY A 141 -1.98 14.41 -0.26
C GLY A 141 -2.75 13.36 -1.02
N TRP A 142 -2.00 12.59 -1.79
CA TRP A 142 -2.47 11.40 -2.50
C TRP A 142 -1.48 10.26 -2.36
N ILE A 143 -2.00 9.04 -2.32
CA ILE A 143 -1.23 7.80 -2.41
C ILE A 143 -1.73 7.07 -3.64
N VAL A 144 -0.82 6.66 -4.51
CA VAL A 144 -1.13 5.87 -5.72
C VAL A 144 -0.21 4.66 -5.77
N ARG A 145 -0.79 3.48 -5.97
CA ARG A 145 -0.06 2.24 -6.21
C ARG A 145 -0.21 1.83 -7.67
N VAL A 146 0.91 1.83 -8.37
CA VAL A 146 0.98 1.41 -9.77
C VAL A 146 1.49 -0.02 -9.83
N GLY A 147 0.75 -0.88 -10.53
CA GLY A 147 1.12 -2.29 -10.71
C GLY A 147 2.35 -2.45 -11.59
N LEU A 148 3.21 -3.40 -11.21
CA LEU A 148 4.45 -3.72 -11.91
C LEU A 148 4.57 -5.22 -12.18
N ILE A 149 5.26 -5.58 -13.26
CA ILE A 149 5.64 -6.96 -13.57
C ILE A 149 7.13 -7.19 -13.29
N ASN A 150 7.44 -8.23 -12.53
CA ASN A 150 8.81 -8.58 -12.19
C ASN A 150 9.51 -9.26 -13.38
N GLU A 151 10.37 -8.51 -14.05
CA GLU A 151 11.12 -8.99 -15.23
C GLU A 151 11.95 -10.25 -14.92
N LYS A 152 12.52 -10.36 -13.71
CA LYS A 152 13.34 -11.51 -13.30
C LYS A 152 12.54 -12.81 -13.28
N LYS A 153 11.26 -12.74 -12.92
CA LYS A 153 10.36 -13.91 -12.87
C LYS A 153 9.84 -14.29 -14.24
N ILE A 154 9.66 -13.33 -15.15
CA ILE A 154 9.33 -13.62 -16.55
C ILE A 154 10.46 -14.45 -17.19
N LYS A 155 11.71 -13.99 -17.06
CA LYS A 155 12.89 -14.66 -17.63
C LYS A 155 13.13 -16.06 -17.06
N ALA A 156 12.76 -16.30 -15.79
CA ALA A 156 12.91 -17.62 -15.15
C ALA A 156 11.82 -18.64 -15.55
N SER A 157 10.77 -18.20 -16.24
CA SER A 157 9.66 -19.05 -16.71
C SER A 157 9.74 -19.46 -18.19
N GLN A 158 10.81 -19.05 -18.88
CA GLN A 158 11.16 -19.44 -20.24
C GLN A 158 12.27 -20.50 -20.23
#